data_AF-A0A1G9RXC2-F1
#
_entry.id   AF-A0A1G9RXC2-F1
#
_cell.length_a   1.000
_cell.length_b   1.000
_cell.length_c   1.000
_cell.angle_alpha   90.00
_cell.angle_beta   90.00
_cell.angle_gamma   90.00
#
_symmetry.space_group_name_H-M   'P 1'
#
loop_
_entity.id
_entity.type
_entity.pdbx_description
1 polymer ?
#
loop_
_entity_poly.entity_id
_entity_poly.type
_entity_poly.pdbx_seq_one_letter_code
_entity_poly.pdbx_strand_id
1 'polypeptide(L)'
;MTTPGTRGRWAAVVLAVVLVVAGGLVLLGGGGGGRVELSSSSARHSVRLVVERARVGATAMEVEITGESTVEGVRLEPVMHMGHAMPLAETAAVGPGRYRAENVLLEMTGQWEVTVVLRDSAGTERVVFPLLVS
;
A
#
# COMPACT_ATOMS: atom_id res chain seq x y z
N MET A 1 8.94 -43.94 6.59
CA MET A 1 8.06 -42.97 5.89
C MET A 1 7.77 -41.84 6.87
N THR A 2 8.60 -40.81 6.88
CA THR A 2 8.52 -39.68 7.83
C THR A 2 8.17 -38.42 7.05
N THR A 3 6.98 -37.87 7.31
CA THR A 3 6.43 -36.69 6.65
C THR A 3 7.23 -35.44 7.04
N PRO A 4 7.86 -34.71 6.09
CA PRO A 4 8.48 -33.43 6.40
C PRO A 4 7.43 -32.34 6.19
N GLY A 5 6.89 -31.75 7.25
CA GLY A 5 5.84 -30.76 7.03
C GLY A 5 5.34 -30.08 8.28
N THR A 6 6.06 -29.06 8.74
CA THR A 6 5.48 -27.93 9.51
C THR A 6 6.57 -26.91 9.80
N ARG A 7 7.73 -27.35 10.30
CA ARG A 7 8.80 -26.44 10.76
C ARG A 7 9.30 -25.48 9.67
N GLY A 8 9.46 -25.95 8.43
CA GLY A 8 9.84 -25.10 7.29
C GLY A 8 8.78 -24.10 6.86
N ARG A 9 7.49 -24.44 7.02
CA ARG A 9 6.36 -23.54 6.70
C ARG A 9 6.28 -22.39 7.70
N TRP A 10 6.47 -22.68 8.99
CA TRP A 10 6.50 -21.65 10.03
C TRP A 10 7.72 -20.75 9.91
N ALA A 11 8.89 -21.31 9.56
CA ALA A 11 10.09 -20.51 9.29
C ALA A 11 9.88 -19.55 8.09
N ALA A 12 9.20 -20.00 7.04
CA ALA A 12 8.87 -19.15 5.88
C ALA A 12 7.86 -18.04 6.23
N VAL A 13 6.84 -18.35 7.05
CA VAL A 13 5.87 -17.34 7.52
C VAL A 13 6.54 -16.30 8.42
N VAL A 14 7.38 -16.74 9.35
CA VAL A 14 8.12 -15.82 10.23
C VAL A 14 9.09 -14.94 9.43
N LEU A 15 9.79 -15.51 8.45
CA LEU A 15 10.69 -14.75 7.58
C LEU A 15 9.94 -13.72 6.72
N ALA A 16 8.77 -14.09 6.20
CA ALA A 16 7.90 -13.16 5.46
C ALA A 16 7.40 -12.01 6.35
N VAL A 17 6.98 -12.31 7.59
CA VAL A 17 6.56 -11.28 8.55
C VAL A 17 7.72 -10.36 8.93
N VAL A 18 8.92 -10.90 9.15
CA VAL A 18 10.12 -10.10 9.47
C VAL A 18 10.53 -9.22 8.30
N LEU A 19 10.42 -9.69 7.05
CA LEU A 19 10.68 -8.86 5.86
C LEU A 19 9.65 -7.74 5.68
N VAL A 20 8.37 -8.00 5.97
CA VAL A 20 7.32 -6.97 5.94
C VAL A 20 7.57 -5.90 7.01
N VAL A 21 7.94 -6.30 8.23
CA VAL A 21 8.22 -5.37 9.33
C VAL A 21 9.54 -4.61 9.12
N ALA A 22 10.59 -5.28 8.61
CA ALA A 22 11.88 -4.64 8.32
C ALA A 22 11.81 -3.71 7.11
N GLY A 23 11.04 -4.06 6.07
CA GLY A 23 10.73 -3.17 4.95
C GLY A 23 9.93 -1.94 5.37
N GLY A 24 9.03 -2.09 6.36
CA GLY A 24 8.27 -0.99 6.95
C GLY A 24 9.11 0.01 7.77
N LEU A 25 10.32 -0.38 8.22
CA LEU A 25 11.14 0.48 9.09
C LEU A 25 12.14 1.37 8.33
N VAL A 26 12.44 1.10 7.06
CA VAL A 26 13.59 1.72 6.36
C VAL A 26 13.25 3.04 5.64
N LEU A 27 11.98 3.44 5.51
CA LEU A 27 11.61 4.73 4.91
C LEU A 27 10.82 5.61 5.87
N LEU A 28 11.46 5.96 6.98
CA LEU A 28 11.15 7.13 7.82
C LEU A 28 11.27 8.42 6.98
N GLY A 29 10.28 8.68 6.13
CA GLY A 29 10.21 9.85 5.26
C GLY A 29 9.44 11.01 5.89
N GLY A 30 10.16 11.84 6.66
CA GLY A 30 9.97 13.30 6.79
C GLY A 30 8.70 13.81 7.51
N GLY A 31 8.86 14.34 8.73
CA GLY A 31 7.83 15.01 9.53
C GLY A 31 7.38 16.38 9.01
N GLY A 32 6.93 16.47 7.76
CA GLY A 32 6.22 17.61 7.20
C GLY A 32 5.41 17.18 5.98
N GLY A 33 4.26 17.82 5.73
CA GLY A 33 3.27 17.44 4.71
C GLY A 33 3.69 17.57 3.23
N GLY A 34 4.93 17.21 2.92
CA GLY A 34 5.50 17.11 1.58
C GLY A 34 5.25 15.75 0.92
N ARG A 35 6.07 15.44 -0.09
CA ARG A 35 6.00 14.18 -0.85
C ARG A 35 6.48 13.02 0.02
N VAL A 36 5.68 11.96 0.08
CA VAL A 36 5.96 10.74 0.84
C VAL A 36 5.98 9.56 -0.12
N GLU A 37 6.94 8.67 0.06
CA GLU A 37 7.07 7.46 -0.74
C GLU A 37 7.20 6.25 0.18
N LEU A 38 6.34 5.26 -0.04
CA LEU A 38 6.23 4.07 0.78
C LEU A 38 6.29 2.85 -0.12
N SER A 39 6.92 1.76 0.34
CA SER A 39 7.01 0.51 -0.42
C SER A 39 6.63 -0.66 0.48
N SER A 40 5.86 -1.59 -0.05
CA SER A 40 5.42 -2.80 0.64
C SER A 40 5.09 -3.89 -0.39
N SER A 41 4.77 -5.10 0.05
CA SER A 41 4.50 -6.24 -0.84
C SER A 41 3.32 -7.06 -0.35
N SER A 42 2.55 -7.60 -1.29
CA SER A 42 1.59 -8.68 -1.09
C SER A 42 2.23 -10.04 -1.42
N ALA A 43 1.42 -11.09 -1.59
CA ALA A 43 1.93 -12.41 -1.98
C ALA A 43 2.45 -12.43 -3.42
N ARG A 44 1.86 -11.64 -4.34
CA ARG A 44 2.21 -11.66 -5.77
C ARG A 44 2.82 -10.35 -6.30
N HIS A 45 2.69 -9.25 -5.57
CA HIS A 45 3.06 -7.93 -6.06
C HIS A 45 3.88 -7.14 -5.05
N SER A 46 4.89 -6.44 -5.53
CA SER A 46 5.51 -5.31 -4.84
C SER A 46 4.81 -4.04 -5.26
N VAL A 47 4.50 -3.19 -4.28
CA VAL A 47 3.73 -1.97 -4.44
C VAL A 47 4.51 -0.81 -3.85
N ARG A 48 4.69 0.24 -4.65
CA ARG A 48 5.18 1.53 -4.20
C ARG A 48 4.05 2.54 -4.28
N LEU A 49 3.76 3.19 -3.15
CA LEU A 49 2.79 4.29 -3.04
C LEU A 49 3.56 5.60 -2.92
N VAL A 50 3.28 6.53 -3.82
CA VAL A 50 3.77 7.90 -3.75
C VAL A 50 2.62 8.83 -3.45
N VAL A 51 2.69 9.56 -2.35
CA VAL A 51 1.76 10.62 -1.98
C VAL A 51 2.41 11.96 -2.30
N GLU A 52 1.83 12.74 -3.21
CA GLU A 52 2.43 14.02 -3.62
C GLU A 52 2.56 14.99 -2.44
N ARG A 53 1.54 15.04 -1.57
CA ARG A 53 1.47 15.94 -0.43
C ARG A 53 0.72 15.30 0.74
N ALA A 54 1.44 14.90 1.77
CA ALA A 54 0.89 14.31 3.00
C ALA A 54 0.34 15.38 3.97
N ARG A 55 -0.58 16.22 3.49
CA ARG A 55 -1.24 17.27 4.28
C ARG A 55 -2.75 17.27 4.08
N VAL A 56 -3.46 17.98 4.94
CA VAL A 56 -4.91 18.16 4.83
C VAL A 56 -5.30 18.76 3.47
N GLY A 57 -6.36 18.20 2.88
CA GLY A 57 -6.92 18.57 1.58
C GLY A 57 -6.75 17.47 0.52
N ALA A 58 -7.00 17.83 -0.73
CA ALA A 58 -6.84 16.93 -1.86
C ALA A 58 -5.36 16.79 -2.26
N THR A 59 -4.93 15.55 -2.47
CA THR A 59 -3.61 15.19 -3.01
C THR A 59 -3.74 14.14 -4.10
N ALA A 60 -2.79 14.17 -5.03
CA ALA A 60 -2.60 13.05 -5.93
C ALA A 60 -1.79 11.95 -5.24
N MET A 61 -2.07 10.71 -5.62
CA MET A 61 -1.34 9.52 -5.21
C MET A 61 -1.05 8.66 -6.43
N GLU A 62 0.19 8.20 -6.54
CA GLU A 62 0.65 7.27 -7.58
C GLU A 62 0.94 5.91 -6.97
N VAL A 63 0.59 4.86 -7.70
CA VAL A 63 0.87 3.48 -7.35
C VAL A 63 1.70 2.86 -8.46
N GLU A 64 2.89 2.39 -8.12
CA GLU A 64 3.71 1.57 -8.99
C GLU A 64 3.66 0.12 -8.51
N ILE A 65 3.44 -0.79 -9.45
CA ILE A 65 3.24 -2.21 -9.19
C ILE A 65 4.18 -3.01 -10.08
N THR A 66 4.90 -3.93 -9.44
CA THR A 66 5.68 -4.96 -10.12
C THR A 66 5.29 -6.31 -9.55
N GLY A 67 5.15 -7.34 -10.37
CA GLY A 67 4.74 -8.65 -9.88
C GLY A 67 4.67 -9.70 -10.98
N GLU A 68 4.14 -10.86 -10.61
CA GLU A 68 4.08 -12.04 -11.48
C GLU A 68 2.96 -11.94 -12.53
N SER A 69 1.92 -11.13 -12.28
CA SER A 69 0.74 -10.97 -13.13
C SER A 69 0.48 -9.50 -13.48
N THR A 70 -0.31 -9.29 -14.53
CA THR A 70 -0.81 -7.95 -14.88
C THR A 70 -2.01 -7.62 -14.01
N VAL A 71 -1.98 -6.46 -13.35
CA VAL A 71 -3.10 -5.96 -12.55
C VAL A 71 -4.15 -5.34 -13.46
N GLU A 72 -5.40 -5.75 -13.28
CA GLU A 72 -6.56 -5.31 -14.05
C GLU A 72 -7.26 -4.10 -13.40
N GLY A 73 -7.13 -3.95 -12.09
CA GLY A 73 -7.73 -2.84 -11.36
C GLY A 73 -6.98 -2.48 -10.08
N VAL A 74 -6.86 -1.18 -9.84
CA VAL A 74 -6.25 -0.59 -8.65
C VAL A 74 -7.18 0.46 -8.09
N ARG A 75 -7.37 0.44 -6.77
CA ARG A 75 -8.13 1.47 -6.06
C ARG A 75 -7.52 1.74 -4.70
N LEU A 76 -7.77 2.93 -4.19
CA LEU A 76 -7.25 3.38 -2.90
C LEU A 76 -8.39 3.53 -1.89
N GLU A 77 -8.23 2.92 -0.74
CA GLU A 77 -9.15 2.99 0.40
C GLU A 77 -8.43 3.74 1.55
N PRO A 78 -8.50 5.09 1.61
CA PRO A 78 -7.95 5.86 2.71
C PRO A 78 -8.87 5.82 3.93
N VAL A 79 -8.30 5.48 5.09
CA VAL A 79 -9.01 5.36 6.36
C VAL A 79 -8.22 6.06 7.45
N MET A 80 -8.90 6.80 8.32
CA MET A 80 -8.27 7.34 9.52
C MET A 80 -8.46 6.39 10.69
N HIS A 81 -7.47 6.30 11.57
CA HIS A 81 -7.49 5.46 12.77
C HIS A 81 -8.42 6.03 13.88
N MET A 82 -9.66 6.37 13.51
CA MET A 82 -10.75 6.85 14.35
C MET A 82 -12.13 6.36 13.85
N GLY A 83 -12.18 5.44 12.88
CA GLY A 83 -13.43 4.90 12.32
C GLY A 83 -14.05 5.74 11.19
N HIS A 84 -13.34 6.77 10.72
CA HIS A 84 -13.72 7.55 9.54
C HIS A 84 -13.07 6.92 8.30
N ALA A 85 -13.88 6.20 7.52
CA ALA A 85 -13.49 5.79 6.17
C ALA A 85 -13.81 6.92 5.21
N MET A 86 -12.86 7.28 4.36
CA MET A 86 -13.11 8.20 3.26
C MET A 86 -13.74 7.46 2.07
N PRO A 87 -14.35 8.19 1.13
CA PRO A 87 -14.73 7.62 -0.15
C PRO A 87 -13.53 6.91 -0.79
N LEU A 88 -13.80 5.77 -1.42
CA LEU A 88 -12.84 5.10 -2.26
C LEU A 88 -12.34 6.05 -3.35
N ALA A 89 -11.04 6.09 -3.58
CA ALA A 89 -10.45 6.77 -4.72
C ALA A 89 -10.14 5.77 -5.84
N GLU A 90 -10.84 5.94 -6.96
CA GLU A 90 -10.55 5.23 -8.21
C GLU A 90 -9.22 5.73 -8.81
N THR A 91 -8.48 4.81 -9.43
CA THR A 91 -7.24 5.16 -10.12
C THR A 91 -7.40 5.02 -11.64
N ALA A 92 -6.65 5.83 -12.38
CA ALA A 92 -6.47 5.67 -13.82
C ALA A 92 -5.09 5.07 -14.10
N ALA A 93 -5.00 4.18 -15.08
CA ALA A 93 -3.72 3.70 -15.57
C ALA A 93 -2.98 4.82 -16.32
N VAL A 94 -1.74 5.09 -15.94
CA VAL A 94 -0.85 6.11 -16.55
C VAL A 94 0.37 5.49 -17.23
N GLY A 95 0.49 4.17 -17.18
CA GLY A 95 1.49 3.38 -17.86
C GLY A 95 1.49 1.92 -17.38
N PRO A 96 2.32 1.05 -17.97
CA PRO A 96 2.44 -0.33 -17.51
C PRO A 96 2.81 -0.38 -16.01
N GLY A 97 1.96 -1.02 -15.21
CA GLY A 97 2.15 -1.13 -13.76
C GLY A 97 2.05 0.20 -12.99
N ARG A 98 1.60 1.30 -13.62
CA ARG A 98 1.52 2.61 -12.99
C ARG A 98 0.09 3.15 -13.02
N TYR A 99 -0.39 3.56 -11.86
CA TYR A 99 -1.76 4.02 -11.64
C TYR A 99 -1.75 5.32 -10.85
N ARG A 100 -2.72 6.20 -11.08
CA ARG A 100 -2.79 7.50 -10.44
C ARG A 100 -4.22 7.88 -10.05
N ALA A 101 -4.38 8.41 -8.85
CA ALA A 101 -5.59 9.07 -8.38
C ALA A 101 -5.28 10.55 -8.10
N GLU A 102 -6.06 11.49 -8.65
CA GLU A 102 -5.74 12.93 -8.57
C GLU A 102 -6.31 13.64 -7.33
N ASN A 103 -7.43 13.16 -6.79
CA ASN A 103 -8.21 13.87 -5.77
C ASN A 103 -8.47 13.01 -4.53
N VAL A 104 -7.42 12.41 -3.99
CA VAL A 104 -7.53 11.68 -2.72
C VAL A 104 -7.66 12.71 -1.59
N LEU A 105 -8.80 12.71 -0.91
CA LEU A 105 -9.12 13.68 0.14
C LEU A 105 -8.63 13.19 1.50
N LEU A 106 -7.80 14.00 2.16
CA LEU A 106 -7.33 13.81 3.54
C LEU A 106 -7.89 14.92 4.41
N GLU A 107 -8.98 14.67 5.14
CA GLU A 107 -9.75 15.75 5.78
C GLU A 107 -9.17 16.27 7.09
N MET A 108 -8.32 15.48 7.76
CA MET A 108 -7.74 15.87 9.05
C MET A 108 -6.28 15.41 9.16
N THR A 109 -5.53 16.10 10.00
CA THR A 109 -4.18 15.72 10.41
C THR A 109 -4.22 14.46 11.27
N GLY A 110 -3.13 13.70 11.29
CA GLY A 110 -2.96 12.52 12.14
C GLY A 110 -2.59 11.28 11.35
N GLN A 111 -2.79 10.13 11.98
CA GLN A 111 -2.47 8.84 11.41
C GLN A 111 -3.58 8.35 10.47
N TRP A 112 -3.20 8.07 9.23
CA TRP A 112 -4.01 7.45 8.20
C TRP A 112 -3.43 6.10 7.79
N GLU A 113 -4.29 5.27 7.23
CA GLU A 113 -3.95 4.07 6.49
C GLU A 113 -4.47 4.22 5.06
N VAL A 114 -3.61 4.01 4.08
CA VAL A 114 -4.02 3.91 2.68
C VAL A 114 -3.93 2.44 2.30
N THR A 115 -5.10 1.81 2.11
CA THR A 115 -5.14 0.46 1.57
C THR A 115 -5.16 0.51 0.05
N VAL A 116 -4.12 0.00 -0.59
CA VAL A 116 -4.08 -0.24 -2.02
C VAL A 116 -4.72 -1.60 -2.27
N VAL A 117 -5.83 -1.63 -3.01
CA VAL A 117 -6.49 -2.88 -3.41
C VAL A 117 -6.18 -3.19 -4.86
N LEU A 118 -5.59 -4.36 -5.07
CA LEU A 118 -5.17 -4.87 -6.37
C LEU A 118 -6.13 -5.96 -6.82
N ARG A 119 -6.52 -5.95 -8.09
CA ARG A 119 -7.25 -7.04 -8.74
C ARG A 119 -6.50 -7.53 -9.95
N ASP A 120 -6.27 -8.83 -10.00
CA ASP A 120 -5.71 -9.54 -11.14
C ASP A 120 -6.54 -10.79 -11.44
N SER A 121 -6.12 -11.56 -12.44
CA SER A 121 -6.76 -12.82 -12.83
C SER A 121 -6.72 -13.90 -11.73
N ALA A 122 -5.82 -13.80 -10.75
CA ALA A 122 -5.69 -14.72 -9.63
C ALA A 122 -6.51 -14.31 -8.39
N GLY A 123 -7.03 -13.08 -8.35
CA GLY A 123 -7.96 -12.61 -7.32
C GLY A 123 -7.68 -11.18 -6.85
N THR A 124 -8.02 -10.91 -5.59
CA THR A 124 -7.81 -9.59 -4.96
C THR A 124 -6.72 -9.66 -3.89
N GLU A 125 -5.81 -8.70 -3.88
CA GLU A 125 -4.81 -8.49 -2.83
C GLU A 125 -4.96 -7.08 -2.21
N ARG A 126 -4.51 -6.93 -0.96
CA ARG A 126 -4.54 -5.66 -0.24
C ARG A 126 -3.17 -5.39 0.34
N VAL A 127 -2.69 -4.15 0.19
CA VAL A 127 -1.45 -3.67 0.80
C VAL A 127 -1.76 -2.40 1.58
N VAL A 128 -1.44 -2.39 2.86
CA VAL A 128 -1.76 -1.28 3.77
C VAL A 128 -0.51 -0.44 4.00
N PHE A 129 -0.66 0.88 3.84
CA PHE A 129 0.41 1.85 4.02
C PHE A 129 0.06 2.81 5.16
N PRO A 130 0.89 2.92 6.20
CA PRO A 130 0.75 3.98 7.19
C PRO A 130 1.15 5.33 6.59
N LEU A 131 0.30 6.34 6.75
CA LEU A 131 0.53 7.70 6.27
C LEU A 131 0.29 8.70 7.40
N LEU A 132 1.31 9.48 7.74
CA LEU A 132 1.16 10.60 8.68
C LEU A 132 0.79 11.86 7.90
N VAL A 133 -0.33 12.48 8.24
CA VAL A 133 -0.81 13.73 7.63
C VAL A 133 -0.62 14.89 8.60
N SER A 134 -0.01 15.99 8.14
CA SER A 134 0.28 17.19 8.94
C SER A 134 -0.06 18.50 8.25
#